data_AF-A0A951YF86-F1
#
_entry.id   AF-A0A951YF86-F1
#
_cell.length_a   1.000
_cell.length_b   1.000
_cell.length_c   1.000
_cell.angle_alpha   90.00
_cell.angle_beta   90.00
_cell.angle_gamma   90.00
#
_symmetry.space_group_name_H-M   'P 1'
#
loop_
_entity.id
_entity.type
_entity.pdbx_description
1 polymer ?
#
loop_
_entity_poly.entity_id
_entity_poly.type
_entity_poly.pdbx_seq_one_letter_code
_entity_poly.pdbx_strand_id
1 'polypeptide(L)'
;MVCPIINDGPLADTVEVDSRGNTTKNKKQGTTSKKNGVEQTVIVVRKSYLDTLPEAERAYISQTNNEQVVTEEKGTAVFFENKGKLSSSKIIYALHNTAKRGTIIKVYNPGTDKTVFVKVLGPIPDTKMYHNCVIGIGSSAKELLMVTEEKAWCELKYAPAQ
;
A
#
# COMPACT_ATOMS: atom_id res chain seq x y z
N MET A 1 -3.99 1.01 59.77
CA MET A 1 -4.51 2.17 59.02
C MET A 1 -4.96 1.65 57.66
N VAL A 2 -6.13 2.05 57.17
CA VAL A 2 -6.80 1.42 56.01
C VAL A 2 -7.07 2.48 54.94
N CYS A 3 -6.81 2.14 53.67
CA CYS A 3 -7.59 2.47 52.46
C CYS A 3 -6.74 2.21 51.20
N PRO A 4 -7.08 1.22 50.34
CA PRO A 4 -6.58 1.16 48.96
C PRO A 4 -7.38 2.13 48.07
N ILE A 5 -6.76 2.67 47.02
CA ILE A 5 -7.46 3.55 46.06
C ILE A 5 -7.35 2.94 44.65
N ILE A 6 -8.43 2.25 44.30
CA ILE A 6 -9.09 2.03 43.00
C ILE A 6 -8.31 2.34 41.70
N ASN A 7 -8.34 1.39 40.76
CA ASN A 7 -8.12 1.65 39.33
C ASN A 7 -9.42 2.17 38.70
N ASP A 8 -9.35 3.24 37.90
CA ASP A 8 -10.41 3.62 36.97
C ASP A 8 -9.91 3.59 35.52
N GLY A 9 -10.68 2.94 34.65
CA GLY A 9 -10.37 2.72 33.24
C GLY A 9 -10.87 3.84 32.32
N PRO A 10 -10.56 3.77 31.01
CA PRO A 10 -10.94 4.81 30.05
C PRO A 10 -12.46 4.89 29.84
N LEU A 11 -12.94 6.11 29.68
CA LEU A 11 -14.32 6.42 29.31
C LEU A 11 -14.63 5.88 27.90
N ALA A 12 -15.70 5.10 27.77
CA ALA A 12 -16.19 4.60 26.49
C ALA A 12 -17.68 4.97 26.33
N ASP A 13 -17.97 5.84 25.36
CA ASP A 13 -19.34 6.29 25.09
C ASP A 13 -20.20 5.15 24.49
N THR A 14 -21.21 4.73 25.24
CA THR A 14 -22.25 3.82 24.76
C THR A 14 -23.25 4.59 23.90
N VAL A 15 -23.41 4.19 22.63
CA VAL A 15 -24.43 4.75 21.73
C VAL A 15 -25.53 3.72 21.51
N GLU A 16 -26.67 3.88 22.19
CA GLU A 16 -27.87 3.10 21.93
C GLU A 16 -28.63 3.62 20.70
N VAL A 17 -29.20 2.72 19.90
CA VAL A 17 -30.16 3.02 18.82
C VAL A 17 -31.30 2.00 18.84
N ASP A 18 -32.54 2.44 18.57
CA ASP A 18 -33.75 1.75 19.04
C ASP A 18 -34.45 0.86 18.01
N SER A 19 -35.43 0.09 18.50
CA SER A 19 -36.14 -0.95 17.76
C SER A 19 -37.51 -0.50 17.23
N ARG A 20 -37.59 -0.11 15.95
CA ARG A 20 -38.86 0.10 15.20
C ARG A 20 -38.63 -0.24 13.71
N GLY A 21 -39.35 -1.22 13.15
CA GLY A 21 -38.97 -1.82 11.85
C GLY A 21 -40.11 -2.16 10.86
N ASN A 22 -39.74 -2.94 9.82
CA ASN A 22 -40.56 -3.46 8.69
C ASN A 22 -40.91 -2.42 7.58
N THR A 23 -41.18 -2.75 6.30
CA THR A 23 -41.57 -4.01 5.57
C THR A 23 -41.23 -3.87 4.06
N THR A 24 -40.89 -4.86 3.20
CA THR A 24 -40.47 -6.29 3.35
C THR A 24 -39.36 -6.67 2.31
N LYS A 25 -39.51 -7.20 1.05
CA LYS A 25 -40.58 -7.94 0.32
C LYS A 25 -40.15 -8.61 -1.04
N ASN A 26 -39.80 -9.92 -1.03
CA ASN A 26 -39.75 -10.87 -2.20
C ASN A 26 -38.66 -10.70 -3.30
N LYS A 27 -38.22 -11.73 -4.08
CA LYS A 27 -38.57 -13.18 -4.19
C LYS A 27 -37.44 -13.99 -4.90
N LYS A 28 -37.10 -15.22 -4.42
CA LYS A 28 -36.60 -16.43 -5.18
C LYS A 28 -35.36 -16.28 -6.10
N GLN A 29 -34.63 -17.29 -6.57
CA GLN A 29 -34.31 -18.73 -6.29
C GLN A 29 -32.94 -18.94 -6.99
N GLY A 30 -31.99 -19.82 -6.61
CA GLY A 30 -32.02 -20.94 -5.69
C GLY A 30 -31.63 -22.24 -6.40
N THR A 31 -30.34 -22.60 -6.42
CA THR A 31 -29.83 -23.94 -6.80
C THR A 31 -28.67 -24.35 -5.89
N THR A 32 -28.64 -25.63 -5.53
CA THR A 32 -27.64 -26.22 -4.62
C THR A 32 -26.97 -27.40 -5.29
N SER A 33 -25.64 -27.49 -5.19
CA SER A 33 -24.96 -28.79 -5.25
C SER A 33 -23.80 -28.78 -4.26
N LYS A 34 -23.80 -29.72 -3.30
CA LYS A 34 -22.73 -29.88 -2.30
C LYS A 34 -21.72 -30.90 -2.79
N LYS A 35 -20.42 -30.65 -2.55
CA LYS A 35 -19.49 -31.65 -1.99
C LYS A 35 -18.21 -31.02 -1.44
N ASN A 36 -17.86 -31.45 -0.23
CA ASN A 36 -16.49 -31.57 0.31
C ASN A 36 -15.61 -30.32 0.46
N GLY A 37 -16.04 -29.42 1.36
CA GLY A 37 -15.30 -29.17 2.61
C GLY A 37 -13.80 -28.83 2.54
N VAL A 38 -13.51 -27.55 2.33
CA VAL A 38 -12.54 -26.79 3.14
C VAL A 38 -13.25 -25.49 3.54
N GLU A 39 -13.11 -25.03 4.78
CA GLU A 39 -13.74 -23.78 5.22
C GLU A 39 -13.04 -22.57 4.57
N GLN A 40 -13.62 -22.06 3.50
CA GLN A 40 -13.30 -20.73 2.97
C GLN A 40 -14.26 -19.71 3.58
N THR A 41 -13.82 -19.04 4.65
CA THR A 41 -14.47 -17.82 5.14
C THR A 41 -14.26 -16.71 4.10
N VAL A 42 -15.10 -16.66 3.07
CA VAL A 42 -14.98 -15.68 1.99
C VAL A 42 -15.31 -14.29 2.55
N ILE A 43 -14.26 -13.47 2.75
CA ILE A 43 -14.35 -12.15 3.38
C ILE A 43 -15.06 -11.16 2.45
N VAL A 44 -16.38 -11.03 2.60
CA VAL A 44 -17.24 -10.06 1.87
C VAL A 44 -17.07 -8.63 2.43
N VAL A 45 -15.81 -8.18 2.49
CA VAL A 45 -15.41 -6.84 2.99
C VAL A 45 -14.42 -6.17 2.02
N ARG A 46 -13.69 -6.94 1.21
CA ARG A 46 -12.50 -6.44 0.49
C ARG A 46 -12.76 -5.51 -0.71
N LYS A 47 -13.97 -5.48 -1.30
CA LYS A 47 -14.18 -4.75 -2.57
C LYS A 47 -14.29 -3.24 -2.40
N SER A 48 -15.09 -2.75 -1.46
CA SER A 48 -15.39 -1.31 -1.28
C SER A 48 -14.16 -0.47 -0.91
N TYR A 49 -13.28 -1.00 -0.07
CA TYR A 49 -11.98 -0.36 0.20
C TYR A 49 -11.13 -0.30 -1.07
N LEU A 50 -10.98 -1.43 -1.77
CA LEU A 50 -10.18 -1.52 -2.99
C LEU A 50 -10.68 -0.57 -4.10
N ASP A 51 -12.00 -0.37 -4.23
CA ASP A 51 -12.61 0.59 -5.17
C ASP A 51 -12.31 2.07 -4.80
N THR A 52 -11.93 2.39 -3.56
CA THR A 52 -11.65 3.76 -3.08
C THR A 52 -10.16 4.17 -3.20
N LEU A 53 -9.23 3.20 -3.22
CA LEU A 53 -7.78 3.42 -3.19
C LEU A 53 -7.17 4.10 -4.43
N PRO A 54 -5.92 4.61 -4.35
CA PRO A 54 -5.10 4.93 -5.52
C PRO A 54 -4.89 3.71 -6.43
N GLU A 55 -4.84 3.93 -7.74
CA GLU A 55 -4.63 2.87 -8.75
C GLU A 55 -3.34 2.06 -8.54
N ALA A 56 -2.24 2.74 -8.20
CA ALA A 56 -0.96 2.09 -7.93
C ALA A 56 -1.02 1.15 -6.71
N GLU A 57 -1.82 1.50 -5.69
CA GLU A 57 -1.99 0.68 -4.48
C GLU A 57 -2.87 -0.53 -4.75
N ARG A 58 -3.96 -0.38 -5.53
CA ARG A 58 -4.74 -1.52 -6.05
C ARG A 58 -3.85 -2.52 -6.80
N ALA A 59 -2.99 -2.01 -7.67
CA ALA A 59 -2.05 -2.82 -8.44
C ALA A 59 -1.01 -3.51 -7.53
N TYR A 60 -0.47 -2.80 -6.52
CA TYR A 60 0.44 -3.36 -5.53
C TYR A 60 -0.17 -4.50 -4.70
N ILE A 61 -1.41 -4.36 -4.24
CA ILE A 61 -2.15 -5.41 -3.51
C ILE A 61 -2.38 -6.63 -4.42
N SER A 62 -2.71 -6.39 -5.70
CA SER A 62 -2.96 -7.45 -6.69
C SER A 62 -1.70 -8.26 -7.01
N GLN A 63 -0.55 -7.62 -7.24
CA GLN A 63 0.70 -8.32 -7.59
C GLN A 63 1.33 -9.08 -6.41
N THR A 64 1.15 -8.59 -5.16
CA THR A 64 1.74 -9.19 -3.94
C THR A 64 0.82 -10.23 -3.28
N ASN A 65 -0.38 -10.42 -3.83
CA ASN A 65 -1.45 -11.21 -3.23
C ASN A 65 -1.78 -10.79 -1.79
N ASN A 66 -2.02 -9.49 -1.57
CA ASN A 66 -2.22 -8.85 -0.25
C ASN A 66 -0.97 -8.94 0.66
N GLU A 67 0.19 -8.55 0.15
CA GLU A 67 1.50 -8.57 0.84
C GLU A 67 1.99 -9.95 1.33
N GLN A 68 1.35 -11.04 0.90
CA GLN A 68 1.77 -12.42 1.18
C GLN A 68 3.05 -12.83 0.42
N VAL A 69 3.30 -12.23 -0.75
CA VAL A 69 4.45 -12.53 -1.60
C VAL A 69 5.18 -11.22 -1.90
N VAL A 70 6.11 -10.86 -1.02
CA VAL A 70 6.92 -9.63 -1.08
C VAL A 70 8.41 -9.95 -1.00
N THR A 71 9.20 -9.19 -1.74
CA THR A 71 10.64 -8.98 -1.53
C THR A 71 10.82 -7.67 -0.78
N GLU A 72 11.65 -7.68 0.25
CA GLU A 72 12.04 -6.48 1.00
C GLU A 72 13.50 -6.14 0.70
N GLU A 73 13.76 -4.88 0.34
CA GLU A 73 15.09 -4.37 -0.01
C GLU A 73 15.28 -3.00 0.68
N LYS A 74 16.51 -2.64 1.03
CA LYS A 74 16.80 -1.40 1.79
C LYS A 74 18.03 -0.72 1.21
N GLY A 75 18.00 0.60 1.08
CA GLY A 75 19.15 1.35 0.59
C GLY A 75 18.85 2.80 0.25
N THR A 76 19.81 3.42 -0.44
CA THR A 76 19.67 4.81 -0.89
C THR A 76 18.74 4.91 -2.10
N ALA A 77 17.67 5.67 -1.95
CA ALA A 77 16.87 6.21 -3.04
C ALA A 77 17.45 7.53 -3.54
N VAL A 78 17.45 7.75 -4.86
CA VAL A 78 17.90 9.00 -5.50
C VAL A 78 16.73 9.66 -6.22
N PHE A 79 16.43 10.91 -5.91
CA PHE A 79 15.34 11.65 -6.53
C PHE A 79 15.83 12.43 -7.74
N PHE A 80 15.16 12.28 -8.89
CA PHE A 80 15.57 12.92 -10.14
C PHE A 80 14.42 13.67 -10.84
N GLU A 81 14.74 14.81 -11.45
CA GLU A 81 13.78 15.55 -12.28
C GLU A 81 13.56 14.86 -13.62
N ASN A 82 12.38 14.29 -13.84
CA ASN A 82 11.97 13.85 -15.16
C ASN A 82 11.51 15.06 -16.00
N LYS A 83 12.36 15.55 -16.90
CA LYS A 83 12.06 16.69 -17.79
C LYS A 83 11.12 16.35 -18.96
N GLY A 84 10.63 15.11 -19.05
CA GLY A 84 9.58 14.71 -20.00
C GLY A 84 8.18 15.20 -19.58
N LYS A 85 7.24 15.24 -20.52
CA LYS A 85 5.82 15.61 -20.29
C LYS A 85 5.01 14.59 -19.45
N LEU A 86 5.69 13.79 -18.62
CA LEU A 86 5.10 12.68 -17.86
C LEU A 86 4.58 13.14 -16.49
N SER A 87 5.03 14.29 -15.98
CA SER A 87 4.69 14.89 -14.68
C SER A 87 3.21 15.23 -14.51
N SER A 88 2.41 15.23 -15.59
CA SER A 88 0.95 15.35 -15.53
C SER A 88 0.23 14.03 -15.16
N SER A 89 0.97 12.93 -14.99
CA SER A 89 0.42 11.64 -14.57
C SER A 89 0.41 11.52 -13.05
N LYS A 90 -0.71 11.06 -12.47
CA LYS A 90 -0.81 10.69 -11.04
C LYS A 90 0.10 9.51 -10.64
N ILE A 91 0.68 8.81 -11.62
CA ILE A 91 1.61 7.70 -11.44
C ILE A 91 3.04 8.25 -11.38
N ILE A 92 3.73 8.02 -10.26
CA ILE A 92 5.16 8.32 -10.12
C ILE A 92 5.96 7.16 -10.71
N TYR A 93 7.02 7.50 -11.46
CA TYR A 93 7.89 6.53 -12.10
C TYR A 93 9.23 6.40 -11.36
N ALA A 94 9.78 5.20 -11.39
CA ALA A 94 11.07 4.85 -10.80
C ALA A 94 11.93 4.00 -11.73
N LEU A 95 13.24 3.99 -11.47
CA LEU A 95 14.24 3.17 -12.12
C LEU A 95 14.81 2.18 -11.09
N HIS A 96 14.86 0.90 -11.43
CA HIS A 96 15.22 -0.17 -10.51
C HIS A 96 15.83 -1.34 -11.28
N ASN A 97 16.87 -1.99 -10.74
CA ASN A 97 17.55 -3.09 -11.42
C ASN A 97 16.93 -4.47 -11.09
N THR A 98 16.62 -4.73 -9.82
CA THR A 98 16.11 -6.02 -9.35
C THR A 98 14.64 -6.28 -9.71
N ALA A 99 13.77 -5.27 -9.55
CA ALA A 99 12.34 -5.36 -9.86
C ALA A 99 12.03 -5.27 -11.36
N LYS A 100 11.04 -6.05 -11.82
CA LYS A 100 10.60 -6.13 -13.22
C LYS A 100 9.97 -4.81 -13.70
N ARG A 101 10.17 -4.46 -14.98
CA ARG A 101 9.54 -3.29 -15.61
C ARG A 101 8.00 -3.41 -15.54
N GLY A 102 7.33 -2.37 -15.06
CA GLY A 102 5.89 -2.32 -14.85
C GLY A 102 5.41 -2.68 -13.44
N THR A 103 6.24 -3.35 -12.62
CA THR A 103 5.94 -3.65 -11.20
C THR A 103 5.75 -2.35 -10.41
N ILE A 104 4.87 -2.39 -9.40
CA ILE A 104 4.72 -1.31 -8.42
C ILE A 104 5.62 -1.59 -7.21
N ILE A 105 6.32 -0.57 -6.72
CA ILE A 105 7.10 -0.66 -5.48
C ILE A 105 6.43 0.23 -4.43
N LYS A 106 6.21 -0.32 -3.24
CA LYS A 106 5.84 0.40 -2.01
C LYS A 106 7.13 0.87 -1.36
N VAL A 107 7.44 2.15 -1.49
CA VAL A 107 8.63 2.78 -0.92
C VAL A 107 8.25 3.45 0.40
N TYR A 108 8.95 3.15 1.47
CA TYR A 108 8.77 3.69 2.82
C TYR A 108 10.01 4.51 3.23
N ASN A 109 9.79 5.70 3.78
CA ASN A 109 10.84 6.52 4.38
C ASN A 109 10.75 6.45 5.92
N PRO A 110 11.65 5.71 6.60
CA PRO A 110 11.66 5.62 8.07
C PRO A 110 12.04 6.95 8.76
N GLY A 111 12.49 7.97 8.02
CA GLY A 111 12.74 9.31 8.56
C GLY A 111 11.50 10.23 8.63
N THR A 112 10.38 9.85 7.99
CA THR A 112 9.15 10.66 7.95
C THR A 112 7.86 9.84 8.11
N ASP A 113 7.99 8.52 8.31
CA ASP A 113 6.93 7.51 8.32
C ASP A 113 6.02 7.48 7.08
N LYS A 114 6.48 8.08 5.98
CA LYS A 114 5.68 8.20 4.75
C LYS A 114 5.92 7.04 3.80
N THR A 115 4.85 6.65 3.10
CA THR A 115 4.89 5.67 2.01
C THR A 115 4.46 6.28 0.69
N VAL A 116 5.02 5.78 -0.41
CA VAL A 116 4.62 6.13 -1.77
C VAL A 116 4.67 4.90 -2.68
N PHE A 117 3.72 4.80 -3.60
CA PHE A 117 3.68 3.74 -4.61
C PHE A 117 4.23 4.25 -5.94
N VAL A 118 5.27 3.60 -6.47
CA VAL A 118 5.98 4.01 -7.68
C VAL A 118 6.02 2.88 -8.71
N LYS A 119 5.95 3.22 -10.00
CA LYS A 119 5.95 2.24 -11.11
C LYS A 119 7.33 2.13 -11.75
N VAL A 120 7.89 0.92 -11.84
CA VAL A 120 9.20 0.68 -12.46
C VAL A 120 9.12 0.91 -13.97
N LEU A 121 9.93 1.85 -14.48
CA LEU A 121 10.02 2.20 -15.89
C LEU A 121 11.13 1.41 -16.62
N GLY A 122 12.23 1.13 -15.94
CA GLY A 122 13.45 0.54 -16.52
C GLY A 122 14.58 0.39 -15.49
N PRO A 123 15.74 -0.14 -15.91
CA PRO A 123 16.94 -0.21 -15.07
C PRO A 123 17.51 1.18 -14.77
N ILE A 124 18.36 1.23 -13.76
CA ILE A 124 19.12 2.42 -13.35
C ILE A 124 20.33 2.58 -14.29
N PRO A 125 20.54 3.76 -14.90
CA PRO A 125 21.70 3.99 -15.75
C PRO A 125 22.97 4.17 -14.91
N ASP A 126 24.07 3.54 -15.32
CA ASP A 126 25.37 3.65 -14.65
C ASP A 126 25.96 5.06 -14.83
N THR A 127 25.70 5.91 -13.84
CA THR A 127 26.23 7.27 -13.75
C THR A 127 26.54 7.60 -12.30
N LYS A 128 27.47 8.54 -12.07
CA LYS A 128 27.94 8.93 -10.72
C LYS A 128 26.80 9.39 -9.78
N MET A 129 25.69 9.90 -10.32
CA MET A 129 24.50 10.26 -9.54
C MET A 129 23.87 9.03 -8.86
N TYR A 130 23.70 7.94 -9.60
CA TYR A 130 23.05 6.70 -9.15
C TYR A 130 24.03 5.67 -8.56
N HIS A 131 25.31 6.00 -8.42
CA HIS A 131 26.28 5.12 -7.80
C HIS A 131 25.88 4.78 -6.35
N ASN A 132 25.92 3.49 -6.02
CA ASN A 132 25.46 2.90 -4.75
C ASN A 132 24.00 3.25 -4.37
N CYS A 133 23.10 3.41 -5.35
CA CYS A 133 21.66 3.52 -5.10
C CYS A 133 20.91 2.23 -5.49
N VAL A 134 19.79 1.98 -4.81
CA VAL A 134 18.90 0.83 -5.06
C VAL A 134 17.76 1.23 -6.00
N ILE A 135 17.31 2.48 -5.93
CA ILE A 135 16.21 3.02 -6.72
C ILE A 135 16.45 4.48 -7.11
N GLY A 136 16.16 4.83 -8.37
CA GLY A 136 15.94 6.21 -8.79
C GLY A 136 14.43 6.50 -8.79
N ILE A 137 13.96 7.61 -8.22
CA ILE A 137 12.54 7.98 -8.17
C ILE A 137 12.34 9.39 -8.74
N GLY A 138 11.26 9.62 -9.50
CA GLY A 138 10.93 10.98 -9.98
C GLY A 138 10.67 11.97 -8.82
N SER A 139 11.11 13.23 -8.97
CA SER A 139 11.01 14.28 -7.93
C SER A 139 9.60 14.49 -7.34
N SER A 140 8.53 14.11 -8.03
CA SER A 140 7.16 14.12 -7.49
C SER A 140 6.98 13.27 -6.22
N ALA A 141 7.88 12.30 -5.95
CA ALA A 141 7.87 11.56 -4.68
C ALA A 141 8.43 12.36 -3.50
N LYS A 142 9.22 13.43 -3.74
CA LYS A 142 9.85 14.22 -2.67
C LYS A 142 8.81 14.90 -1.78
N GLU A 143 7.75 15.43 -2.37
CA GLU A 143 6.62 16.03 -1.66
C GLU A 143 5.85 14.97 -0.84
N LEU A 144 5.53 13.82 -1.45
CA LEU A 144 4.78 12.75 -0.79
C LEU A 144 5.56 12.07 0.34
N LEU A 145 6.87 11.89 0.20
CA LEU A 145 7.75 11.34 1.24
C LEU A 145 8.28 12.40 2.22
N MET A 146 8.00 13.69 1.98
CA MET A 146 8.58 14.84 2.70
C MET A 146 10.11 14.81 2.77
N VAL A 147 10.78 14.63 1.63
CA VAL A 147 12.24 14.61 1.48
C VAL A 147 12.73 15.86 0.74
N THR A 148 13.53 16.69 1.42
CA THR A 148 14.21 17.85 0.80
C THR A 148 15.42 17.41 -0.03
N GLU A 149 16.18 16.43 0.44
CA GLU A 149 17.46 15.98 -0.14
C GLU A 149 17.34 15.31 -1.52
N GLU A 150 18.41 15.33 -2.31
CA GLU A 150 18.51 14.53 -3.55
C GLU A 150 18.58 13.03 -3.29
N LYS A 151 18.99 12.62 -2.08
CA LYS A 151 19.12 11.21 -1.68
C LYS A 151 18.49 10.99 -0.30
N ALA A 152 17.78 9.87 -0.13
CA ALA A 152 17.27 9.43 1.17
C ALA A 152 17.54 7.94 1.38
N TRP A 153 17.55 7.51 2.64
CA TRP A 153 17.45 6.08 2.96
C TRP A 153 15.98 5.67 2.89
N CYS A 154 15.67 4.59 2.18
CA CYS A 154 14.31 4.07 2.08
C CYS A 154 14.29 2.55 2.15
N GLU A 155 13.15 2.02 2.60
CA GLU A 155 12.83 0.60 2.52
C GLU A 155 11.84 0.37 1.37
N LEU A 156 12.03 -0.71 0.63
CA LEU A 156 11.30 -1.04 -0.58
C LEU A 156 10.60 -2.38 -0.37
N LYS A 157 9.30 -2.44 -0.65
CA LYS A 157 8.54 -3.69 -0.69
C LYS A 157 7.91 -3.83 -2.07
N TYR A 158 8.13 -4.97 -2.72
CA TYR A 158 7.62 -5.23 -4.08
C TYR A 158 7.39 -6.72 -4.32
N ALA A 159 6.57 -7.08 -5.31
CA ALA A 159 6.41 -8.48 -5.69
C ALA A 159 7.70 -9.00 -6.37
N PRO A 160 8.25 -10.17 -5.97
CA PRO A 160 9.45 -10.74 -6.57
C PRO A 160 9.30 -10.91 -8.10
N ALA A 161 10.40 -10.78 -8.82
CA ALA A 161 10.42 -11.03 -10.25
C ALA A 161 10.22 -12.53 -10.53
N GLN A 162 9.18 -12.82 -11.33
CA GLN A 162 8.94 -14.10 -12.01
C GLN A 162 9.21 -13.93 -13.52
#